data_AF-A0A3P7JCC3-F1
#
_entry.id   AF-A0A3P7JCC3-F1
#
_cell.length_a   1.000
_cell.length_b   1.000
_cell.length_c   1.000
_cell.angle_alpha   90.00
_cell.angle_beta   90.00
_cell.angle_gamma   90.00
#
_symmetry.space_group_name_H-M   'P 1'
#
loop_
_entity.id
_entity.type
_entity.pdbx_description
1 polymer ?
#
loop_
_entity_poly.entity_id
_entity_poly.type
_entity_poly.pdbx_seq_one_letter_code
_entity_poly.pdbx_strand_id
1 'polypeptide(L)'
;MLEAAINGSSNIFSFHECDRRIVWLGVNDKFNQLIISTEEGRFDDLREEGQSHFLYTLTSSDHYDVKFVELLSDVREDDALTLVSTIELKNENHTRFFSFLTWYGDDLVAVAHSERDNIVKIDGKTGKINIFVVREIKQLIDKLKYVEALKEMKKHRIDMNMLVDYKPDVFLEHMGDLIHSAKDPDLINLLIAALNNSCSEWCDGPVISNKVNRITDLLANEVLSLPSDRRMQMFVVALSALLKSTPQRVQEALRLVRENTNELPIEKREIYSRKWLHHVGFFVKEAELFDAALSTYDLHLTAQVAEASNRDPKEYIPLLNELRKVEPECYRKYRIDMVREDWR
;
A
#
# COMPACT_ATOMS: atom_id res chain seq x y z
N MET A 1 27.65 16.05 35.31
CA MET A 1 28.76 15.16 35.73
C MET A 1 28.58 13.83 35.01
N LEU A 2 29.48 13.45 34.09
CA LEU A 2 29.39 12.23 33.28
C LEU A 2 30.09 11.08 34.02
N GLU A 3 29.35 10.05 34.45
CA GLU A 3 29.95 8.77 34.85
C GLU A 3 30.02 7.84 33.64
N ALA A 4 31.22 7.65 33.09
CA ALA A 4 31.50 6.62 32.12
C ALA A 4 31.85 5.32 32.86
N ALA A 5 30.89 4.40 32.98
CA ALA A 5 31.19 3.03 33.39
C ALA A 5 31.68 2.25 32.16
N ILE A 6 33.00 2.15 32.00
CA ILE A 6 33.62 1.32 30.95
C ILE A 6 33.44 -0.15 31.36
N ASN A 7 32.43 -0.81 30.81
CA ASN A 7 32.32 -2.27 30.85
C ASN A 7 32.17 -2.83 29.42
N GLY A 8 33.33 -3.11 28.81
CA GLY A 8 33.63 -4.28 27.98
C GLY A 8 32.91 -4.55 26.65
N SER A 9 31.69 -4.05 26.39
CA SER A 9 30.96 -4.46 25.17
C SER A 9 29.77 -3.59 24.76
N SER A 10 29.53 -2.45 25.40
CA SER A 10 28.43 -1.55 25.03
C SER A 10 28.69 -0.15 25.59
N ASN A 11 28.99 0.82 24.70
CA ASN A 11 29.10 2.22 25.09
C ASN A 11 27.70 2.78 25.33
N ILE A 12 27.25 2.75 26.58
CA ILE A 12 26.02 3.43 27.01
C ILE A 12 26.41 4.84 27.45
N PHE A 13 26.03 5.85 26.66
CA PHE A 13 26.20 7.25 27.02
C PHE A 13 24.92 7.75 27.69
N SER A 14 25.01 8.17 28.97
CA SER A 14 23.92 8.84 29.67
C SER A 14 24.11 10.36 29.63
N PHE A 15 23.18 11.06 28.98
CA PHE A 15 23.17 12.53 28.92
C PHE A 15 22.46 13.10 30.15
N HIS A 16 23.22 13.62 31.11
CA HIS A 16 22.71 14.50 32.14
C HIS A 16 23.12 15.93 31.80
N GLU A 17 22.13 16.81 31.60
CA GLU A 17 22.28 18.26 31.41
C GLU A 17 22.89 18.71 30.07
N CYS A 18 22.15 18.53 28.97
CA CYS A 18 22.38 19.31 27.75
C CYS A 18 21.36 20.46 27.69
N ASP A 19 21.84 21.71 27.68
CA ASP A 19 20.99 22.91 27.58
C ASP A 19 20.29 23.05 26.21
N ARG A 20 20.58 22.17 25.26
CA ARG A 20 20.03 22.18 23.91
C ARG A 20 19.24 20.91 23.64
N ARG A 21 18.16 21.08 22.87
CA ARG A 21 17.35 19.94 22.41
C ARG A 21 18.10 19.21 21.31
N ILE A 22 18.77 18.14 21.69
CA ILE A 22 19.47 17.23 20.77
C ILE A 22 18.40 16.39 20.06
N VAL A 23 18.45 16.40 18.73
CA VAL A 23 17.55 15.61 17.88
C VAL A 23 18.24 14.40 17.27
N TRP A 24 19.58 14.35 17.30
CA TRP A 24 20.36 13.23 16.79
C TRP A 24 21.74 13.13 17.41
N LEU A 25 22.25 11.90 17.45
CA LEU A 25 23.56 11.49 17.94
C LEU A 25 24.12 10.44 16.98
N GLY A 26 25.34 10.61 16.49
CA GLY A 26 25.98 9.60 15.65
C GLY A 26 27.46 9.44 15.94
N VAL A 27 27.96 8.25 15.66
CA VAL A 27 29.33 7.85 15.93
C VAL A 27 30.07 7.75 14.61
N ASN A 28 31.22 8.43 14.52
CA ASN A 28 32.16 8.26 13.43
C ASN A 28 33.25 7.28 13.89
N ASP A 29 33.08 6.00 13.57
CA ASP A 29 33.98 4.94 14.01
C ASP A 29 35.42 5.12 13.50
N LYS A 30 35.61 5.78 12.34
CA LYS A 30 36.94 6.01 11.75
C LYS A 30 37.74 7.05 12.54
N PHE A 31 37.08 8.02 13.15
CA PHE A 31 37.71 9.12 13.88
C PHE A 31 37.39 9.12 15.38
N ASN A 32 36.63 8.12 15.86
CA ASN A 32 36.14 8.00 17.23
C ASN A 32 35.43 9.28 17.74
N GLN A 33 34.62 9.91 16.87
CA GLN A 33 33.91 11.15 17.18
C GLN A 33 32.43 10.89 17.44
N LEU A 34 31.86 11.62 18.39
CA LEU A 34 30.43 11.60 18.67
C LEU A 34 29.82 12.92 18.18
N ILE A 35 29.13 12.90 17.05
CA ILE A 35 28.55 14.13 16.48
C ILE A 35 27.11 14.26 16.94
N ILE A 36 26.74 15.46 17.38
CA ILE A 36 25.36 15.81 17.75
C ILE A 36 24.80 16.86 16.81
N SER A 37 23.48 16.82 16.63
CA SER A 37 22.76 17.85 15.86
C SER A 37 21.56 18.39 16.64
N THR A 38 21.32 19.69 16.47
CA THR A 38 20.19 20.40 17.10
C THR A 38 19.07 20.68 16.09
N GLU A 39 17.88 21.03 16.59
CA GLU A 39 16.71 21.41 15.78
C GLU A 39 16.98 22.59 14.82
N GLU A 40 18.04 23.35 15.07
CA GLU A 40 18.43 24.53 14.28
C GLU A 40 19.43 24.20 13.16
N GLY A 41 19.70 22.91 12.90
CA GLY A 41 20.64 22.47 11.86
C GLY A 41 22.11 22.68 12.23
N ARG A 42 22.41 22.93 13.50
CA ARG A 42 23.78 23.03 14.02
C ARG A 42 24.35 21.65 14.31
N PHE A 43 25.60 21.43 13.92
CA PHE A 43 26.36 20.21 14.19
C PHE A 43 27.53 20.53 15.12
N ASP A 44 27.63 19.77 16.22
CA ASP A 44 28.74 19.87 17.17
C ASP A 44 29.40 18.48 17.37
N ASP A 45 30.72 18.44 17.51
CA ASP A 45 31.52 17.28 17.95
C ASP A 45 31.52 17.22 19.48
N LEU A 46 30.93 16.17 20.05
CA LEU A 46 30.82 15.95 21.48
C LEU A 46 32.05 15.18 21.97
N ARG A 47 32.87 15.86 22.78
CA ARG A 47 34.12 15.32 23.30
C ARG A 47 33.93 14.73 24.69
N GLU A 48 34.96 13.99 25.13
CA GLU A 48 35.08 13.58 26.51
C GLU A 48 34.91 14.81 27.42
N GLU A 49 34.18 14.66 28.53
CA GLU A 49 33.68 15.74 29.43
C GLU A 49 32.41 16.47 29.00
N GLY A 50 31.77 16.12 27.87
CA GLY A 50 30.48 16.69 27.47
C GLY A 50 30.58 18.07 26.83
N GLN A 51 31.79 18.51 26.49
CA GLN A 51 32.02 19.73 25.72
C GLN A 51 31.67 19.50 24.25
N SER A 52 30.83 20.37 23.70
CA SER A 52 30.42 20.36 22.28
C SER A 52 31.25 21.37 21.48
N HIS A 53 32.01 20.91 20.49
CA HIS A 53 32.76 21.75 19.56
C HIS A 53 31.96 21.98 18.28
N PHE A 54 31.69 23.25 17.94
CA PHE A 54 31.00 23.58 16.70
C PHE A 54 31.77 23.12 15.46
N LEU A 55 31.06 22.44 14.57
CA LEU A 55 31.58 22.03 13.27
C LEU A 55 31.05 22.97 12.18
N TYR A 56 29.74 22.96 11.97
CA TYR A 56 29.07 23.78 10.97
C TYR A 56 27.57 23.92 11.27
N THR A 57 26.92 24.87 10.60
CA THR A 57 25.46 25.01 10.58
C THR A 57 24.98 24.74 9.16
N LEU A 58 24.05 23.81 8.99
CA LEU A 58 23.36 23.60 7.74
C LEU A 58 22.24 24.64 7.63
N THR A 59 22.35 25.58 6.70
CA THR A 59 21.31 26.58 6.46
C THR A 59 20.15 25.99 5.69
N SER A 60 18.92 26.31 6.08
CA SER A 60 17.71 25.96 5.31
C SER A 60 17.84 26.40 3.85
N SER A 61 17.61 25.47 2.92
CA SER A 61 17.71 25.67 1.47
C SER A 61 16.66 24.83 0.73
N ASP A 62 16.17 25.35 -0.39
CA ASP A 62 15.22 24.66 -1.28
C ASP A 62 15.86 23.51 -2.07
N HIS A 63 17.19 23.53 -2.18
CA HIS A 63 18.00 22.47 -2.76
C HIS A 63 19.34 22.32 -2.02
N TYR A 64 19.85 21.10 -1.94
CA TYR A 64 21.21 20.84 -1.46
C TYR A 64 21.99 20.08 -2.52
N ASP A 65 23.16 20.62 -2.90
CA ASP A 65 24.14 19.91 -3.70
C ASP A 65 25.03 19.08 -2.77
N VAL A 66 24.81 17.76 -2.77
CA VAL A 66 25.64 16.82 -2.02
C VAL A 66 26.74 16.30 -2.95
N LYS A 67 27.98 16.66 -2.64
CA LYS A 67 29.17 16.22 -3.38
C LYS A 67 29.87 15.12 -2.61
N PHE A 68 30.07 13.99 -3.28
CA PHE A 68 30.79 12.84 -2.74
C PHE A 68 32.23 12.90 -3.18
N VAL A 69 33.13 12.80 -2.23
CA VAL A 69 34.55 12.99 -2.48
C VAL A 69 35.30 11.87 -1.79
N GLU A 70 36.15 11.18 -2.55
CA GLU A 70 36.99 10.10 -2.03
C GLU A 70 38.41 10.61 -1.79
N LEU A 71 38.96 10.25 -0.63
CA LEU A 71 40.36 10.48 -0.30
C LEU A 71 41.17 9.33 -0.91
N LEU A 72 42.09 9.64 -1.82
CA LEU A 72 43.05 8.65 -2.29
C LEU A 72 43.97 8.30 -1.10
N SER A 73 43.97 7.03 -0.73
CA SER A 73 44.55 6.52 0.51
C SER A 73 46.08 6.58 0.63
N ASP A 74 46.80 7.32 -0.22
CA ASP A 74 48.26 7.21 -0.31
C ASP A 74 49.04 8.50 -0.68
N VAL A 75 48.50 9.71 -0.50
CA VAL A 75 49.29 10.95 -0.77
C VAL A 75 49.27 11.89 0.43
N ARG A 76 50.41 12.51 0.73
CA ARG A 76 50.59 13.48 1.83
C ARG A 76 50.35 14.92 1.36
N GLU A 77 49.70 15.68 2.24
CA GLU A 77 49.74 17.14 2.47
C GLU A 77 49.22 18.11 1.39
N ASP A 78 48.79 17.64 0.22
CA ASP A 78 47.95 18.42 -0.72
C ASP A 78 46.92 17.47 -1.37
N ASP A 79 45.90 17.08 -0.60
CA ASP A 79 44.96 16.03 -1.02
C ASP A 79 44.10 16.48 -2.21
N ALA A 80 44.39 15.90 -3.38
CA ALA A 80 43.53 15.97 -4.55
C ALA A 80 42.25 15.14 -4.31
N LEU A 81 41.28 15.79 -3.69
CA LEU A 81 39.89 15.34 -3.56
C LEU A 81 39.32 15.02 -4.95
N THR A 82 38.99 13.75 -5.20
CA THR A 82 38.31 13.36 -6.45
C THR A 82 36.81 13.31 -6.20
N LEU A 83 36.05 14.13 -6.94
CA LEU A 83 34.59 14.09 -6.93
C LEU A 83 34.12 12.77 -7.53
N VAL A 84 33.54 11.91 -6.70
CA VAL A 84 33.01 10.61 -7.08
C VAL A 84 31.63 10.74 -7.70
N SER A 85 30.78 11.58 -7.10
CA SER A 85 29.42 11.83 -7.57
C SER A 85 28.89 13.14 -7.01
N THR A 86 27.88 13.70 -7.68
CA THR A 86 27.08 14.82 -7.15
C THR A 86 25.62 14.41 -7.21
N ILE A 87 24.90 14.66 -6.12
CA ILE A 87 23.46 14.48 -6.05
C ILE A 87 22.83 15.82 -5.71
N GLU A 88 21.86 16.23 -6.50
CA GLU A 88 21.03 17.38 -6.20
C GLU A 88 19.77 16.89 -5.45
N LEU A 89 19.65 17.24 -4.17
CA LEU A 89 18.46 16.93 -3.37
C LEU A 89 17.44 18.06 -3.56
N LYS A 90 16.35 17.78 -4.29
CA LYS A 90 15.27 18.75 -4.58
C LYS A 90 14.07 18.59 -3.65
N ASN A 91 13.53 19.72 -3.20
CA ASN A 91 12.29 19.79 -2.44
C ASN A 91 11.08 19.73 -3.38
N GLU A 92 10.70 18.54 -3.86
CA GLU A 92 9.65 18.42 -4.89
C GLU A 92 8.21 18.68 -4.40
N ASN A 93 7.94 18.85 -3.10
CA ASN A 93 6.57 19.09 -2.59
C ASN A 93 6.52 19.84 -1.23
N HIS A 94 7.36 20.87 -1.05
CA HIS A 94 7.38 21.76 0.14
C HIS A 94 7.50 21.08 1.53
N THR A 95 7.89 19.81 1.60
CA THR A 95 8.10 19.06 2.85
C THR A 95 9.10 17.91 2.66
N ARG A 96 10.29 18.20 2.15
CA ARG A 96 11.44 17.28 2.29
C ARG A 96 12.64 18.04 2.82
N PHE A 97 12.65 18.27 4.13
CA PHE A 97 13.88 18.63 4.82
C PHE A 97 14.61 17.33 5.12
N PHE A 98 15.77 17.08 4.49
CA PHE A 98 16.65 16.01 4.93
C PHE A 98 17.40 16.53 6.16
N SER A 99 16.91 16.18 7.34
CA SER A 99 17.73 16.28 8.54
C SER A 99 18.60 15.04 8.63
N PHE A 100 19.79 15.19 9.20
CA PHE A 100 20.67 14.06 9.54
C PHE A 100 21.18 13.34 8.30
N LEU A 101 22.48 13.40 8.05
CA LEU A 101 23.16 12.68 6.99
C LEU A 101 24.23 11.85 7.70
N THR A 102 24.06 10.53 7.73
CA THR A 102 25.02 9.62 8.36
C THR A 102 25.41 8.51 7.40
N TRP A 103 26.65 8.06 7.48
CA TRP A 103 27.15 7.00 6.63
C TRP A 103 26.81 5.63 7.23
N TYR A 104 26.30 4.73 6.40
CA TYR A 104 26.09 3.31 6.71
C TYR A 104 26.70 2.46 5.60
N GLY A 105 27.94 2.01 5.81
CA GLY A 105 28.75 1.40 4.75
C GLY A 105 29.06 2.41 3.64
N ASP A 106 28.86 2.02 2.39
CA ASP A 106 29.05 2.87 1.19
C ASP A 106 27.89 3.86 0.95
N ASP A 107 26.86 3.88 1.80
CA ASP A 107 25.62 4.60 1.55
C ASP A 107 25.32 5.66 2.62
N LEU A 108 24.55 6.68 2.24
CA LEU A 108 24.17 7.80 3.09
C LEU A 108 22.74 7.63 3.61
N VAL A 109 22.56 7.42 4.90
CA VAL A 109 21.24 7.38 5.54
C VAL A 109 20.85 8.78 5.96
N ALA A 110 19.65 9.20 5.60
CA ALA A 110 19.08 10.46 6.03
C ALA A 110 17.68 10.31 6.61
N VAL A 111 17.25 11.25 7.43
CA VAL A 111 15.85 11.36 7.83
C VAL A 111 15.22 12.43 6.95
N ALA A 112 14.33 11.98 6.07
CA ALA A 112 13.51 12.88 5.27
C ALA A 112 12.30 13.30 6.11
N HIS A 113 12.37 14.49 6.70
CA HIS A 113 11.21 15.14 7.31
C HIS A 113 10.20 15.49 6.23
N SER A 114 9.10 14.74 6.27
CA SER A 114 7.84 14.96 5.55
C SER A 114 6.72 14.86 6.58
N GLU A 115 5.45 14.73 6.19
CA GLU A 115 4.34 14.55 7.17
C GLU A 115 4.52 13.37 8.16
N ARG A 116 5.49 12.47 7.93
CA ARG A 116 5.66 11.20 8.67
C ARG A 116 7.09 10.88 9.10
N ASP A 117 8.05 11.77 8.88
CA ASP A 117 9.48 11.55 9.16
C ASP A 117 10.01 10.18 8.71
N ASN A 118 10.38 10.07 7.43
CA ASN A 118 10.82 8.81 6.85
C ASN A 118 12.34 8.66 6.97
N ILE A 119 12.82 7.52 7.48
CA ILE A 119 14.23 7.15 7.34
C ILE A 119 14.45 6.74 5.88
N VAL A 120 15.32 7.45 5.18
CA VAL A 120 15.73 7.18 3.81
C VAL A 120 17.20 6.75 3.77
N LYS A 121 17.51 5.87 2.82
CA LYS A 121 18.86 5.46 2.50
C LYS A 121 19.15 5.91 1.07
N ILE A 122 20.09 6.80 0.92
CA ILE A 122 20.62 7.32 -0.34
C ILE A 122 21.81 6.45 -0.70
N ASP A 123 21.72 5.75 -1.82
CA ASP A 123 22.82 4.95 -2.34
C ASP A 123 24.01 5.86 -2.70
N GLY A 124 25.20 5.60 -2.15
CA GLY A 124 26.34 6.51 -2.29
C GLY A 124 26.96 6.54 -3.69
N LYS A 125 26.68 5.54 -4.53
CA LYS A 125 27.23 5.41 -5.90
C LYS A 125 26.26 5.96 -6.95
N THR A 126 24.97 5.69 -6.78
CA THR A 126 23.92 5.99 -7.76
C THR A 126 23.03 7.17 -7.36
N GLY A 127 23.02 7.52 -6.08
CA GLY A 127 22.16 8.55 -5.51
C GLY A 127 20.69 8.17 -5.37
N LYS A 128 20.34 6.90 -5.58
CA LYS A 128 18.96 6.42 -5.45
C LYS A 128 18.49 6.49 -4.00
N ILE A 129 17.37 7.17 -3.76
CA ILE A 129 16.74 7.29 -2.43
C ILE A 129 15.80 6.10 -2.21
N ASN A 130 16.04 5.33 -1.15
CA ASN A 130 15.20 4.21 -0.72
C ASN A 130 14.65 4.45 0.68
N ILE A 131 13.34 4.40 0.88
CA ILE A 131 12.76 4.46 2.24
C ILE A 131 13.10 3.16 2.99
N PHE A 132 13.60 3.25 4.22
CA PHE A 132 13.99 2.08 5.03
C PHE A 132 12.81 1.10 5.22
N VAL A 133 11.62 1.64 5.44
CA VAL A 133 10.37 0.87 5.54
C VAL A 133 10.11 0.05 4.28
N VAL A 134 10.43 0.57 3.09
CA VAL A 134 10.28 -0.17 1.82
C VAL A 134 11.24 -1.36 1.77
N ARG A 135 12.46 -1.24 2.31
CA ARG A 135 13.39 -2.37 2.42
C ARG A 135 12.86 -3.45 3.36
N GLU A 136 12.31 -3.06 4.51
CA GLU A 136 11.69 -4.00 5.45
C GLU A 136 10.49 -4.72 4.81
N ILE A 137 9.64 -3.97 4.11
CA ILE A 137 8.51 -4.53 3.34
C ILE A 137 9.02 -5.52 2.29
N LYS A 138 10.07 -5.20 1.52
CA LYS A 138 10.68 -6.12 0.55
C LYS A 138 11.16 -7.41 1.22
N GLN A 139 11.80 -7.32 2.40
CA GLN A 139 12.23 -8.49 3.16
C GLN A 139 11.06 -9.33 3.68
N LEU A 140 9.92 -8.72 4.01
CA LEU A 140 8.70 -9.44 4.37
C LEU A 140 8.14 -10.18 3.14
N ILE A 141 8.10 -9.52 1.98
CA ILE A 141 7.68 -10.12 0.70
C ILE A 141 8.60 -11.29 0.32
N ASP A 142 9.92 -11.14 0.49
CA ASP A 142 10.91 -12.21 0.24
C ASP A 142 10.70 -13.44 1.11
N LYS A 143 10.14 -13.26 2.31
CA LYS A 143 9.81 -14.33 3.26
C LYS A 143 8.37 -14.82 3.11
N LEU A 144 7.65 -14.41 2.06
CA LEU A 144 6.23 -14.70 1.81
C LEU A 144 5.28 -14.24 2.94
N LYS A 145 5.71 -13.28 3.75
CA LYS A 145 4.92 -12.69 4.85
C LYS A 145 4.03 -11.56 4.34
N TYR A 146 3.11 -11.89 3.43
CA TYR A 146 2.32 -10.89 2.70
C TYR A 146 1.36 -10.09 3.58
N VAL A 147 0.76 -10.71 4.59
CA VAL A 147 -0.16 -10.02 5.51
C VAL A 147 0.58 -8.97 6.34
N GLU A 148 1.77 -9.30 6.84
CA GLU A 148 2.65 -8.38 7.56
C GLU A 148 3.13 -7.25 6.64
N ALA A 149 3.53 -7.56 5.41
CA ALA A 149 3.90 -6.55 4.42
C ALA A 149 2.76 -5.57 4.15
N LEU A 150 1.54 -6.06 3.94
CA LEU A 150 0.35 -5.21 3.74
C LEU A 150 0.02 -4.35 4.96
N LYS A 151 0.24 -4.85 6.18
CA LYS A 151 0.05 -4.06 7.41
C LYS A 151 1.06 -2.91 7.50
N GLU A 152 2.33 -3.17 7.21
CA GLU A 152 3.35 -2.12 7.18
C GLU A 152 3.08 -1.11 6.05
N MET A 153 2.67 -1.58 4.86
CA MET A 153 2.23 -0.69 3.78
C MET A 153 1.06 0.19 4.20
N LYS A 154 0.02 -0.38 4.84
CA LYS A 154 -1.14 0.37 5.35
C LYS A 154 -0.75 1.42 6.38
N LYS A 155 0.08 1.04 7.36
CA LYS A 155 0.54 1.90 8.45
C LYS A 155 1.35 3.07 7.91
N HIS A 156 2.30 2.78 7.02
CA HIS A 156 3.23 3.77 6.48
C HIS A 156 2.73 4.47 5.22
N ARG A 157 1.53 4.13 4.72
CA ARG A 157 0.93 4.66 3.46
C ARG A 157 1.84 4.43 2.26
N ILE A 158 2.46 3.25 2.20
CA ILE A 158 3.20 2.79 1.02
C ILE A 158 2.19 2.17 0.04
N ASP A 159 2.39 2.45 -1.25
CA ASP A 159 1.57 1.89 -2.33
C ASP A 159 1.54 0.36 -2.27
N MET A 160 0.35 -0.21 -2.07
CA MET A 160 0.17 -1.67 -1.94
C MET A 160 0.30 -2.41 -3.28
N ASN A 161 0.23 -1.70 -4.41
CA ASN A 161 0.49 -2.30 -5.72
C ASN A 161 1.94 -2.85 -5.82
N MET A 162 2.85 -2.33 -5.00
CA MET A 162 4.21 -2.86 -4.78
C MET A 162 4.23 -4.35 -4.41
N LEU A 163 3.21 -4.85 -3.69
CA LEU A 163 3.15 -6.25 -3.26
C LEU A 163 3.21 -7.22 -4.46
N VAL A 164 2.57 -6.82 -5.57
CA VAL A 164 2.55 -7.57 -6.83
C VAL A 164 3.79 -7.25 -7.66
N ASP A 165 4.18 -5.97 -7.73
CA ASP A 165 5.19 -5.50 -8.69
C ASP A 165 6.64 -5.84 -8.31
N TYR A 166 6.92 -6.08 -7.02
CA TYR A 166 8.30 -6.32 -6.58
C TYR A 166 8.87 -7.64 -7.13
N LYS A 167 8.08 -8.72 -7.09
CA LYS A 167 8.43 -10.06 -7.61
C LYS A 167 7.18 -10.73 -8.19
N PRO A 168 6.75 -10.33 -9.41
CA PRO A 168 5.45 -10.71 -9.96
C PRO A 168 5.26 -12.23 -10.08
N ASP A 169 6.26 -12.95 -10.58
CA ASP A 169 6.16 -14.40 -10.76
C ASP A 169 6.03 -15.14 -9.42
N VAL A 170 6.82 -14.72 -8.42
CA VAL A 170 6.77 -15.29 -7.06
C VAL A 170 5.42 -14.96 -6.40
N PHE A 171 4.92 -13.74 -6.56
CA PHE A 171 3.61 -13.37 -6.04
C PHE A 171 2.49 -14.21 -6.66
N LEU A 172 2.52 -14.42 -7.98
CA LEU A 172 1.52 -15.23 -8.68
C LEU A 172 1.52 -16.69 -8.22
N GLU A 173 2.69 -17.26 -7.92
CA GLU A 173 2.82 -18.64 -7.40
C GLU A 173 2.30 -18.78 -5.96
N HIS A 174 2.47 -17.75 -5.13
CA HIS A 174 2.20 -17.81 -3.69
C HIS A 174 1.01 -16.96 -3.21
N MET A 175 0.24 -16.34 -4.11
CA MET A 175 -0.88 -15.48 -3.68
C MET A 175 -1.99 -16.25 -2.94
N GLY A 176 -2.09 -17.57 -3.16
CA GLY A 176 -2.99 -18.42 -2.36
C GLY A 176 -2.65 -18.35 -0.87
N ASP A 177 -1.36 -18.30 -0.52
CA ASP A 177 -0.89 -18.20 0.86
C ASP A 177 -1.37 -16.89 1.52
N LEU A 178 -1.46 -15.80 0.76
CA LEU A 178 -2.03 -14.53 1.24
C LEU A 178 -3.50 -14.70 1.63
N ILE A 179 -4.34 -15.32 0.78
CA ILE A 179 -5.77 -15.46 1.05
C ILE A 179 -6.04 -16.45 2.19
N HIS A 180 -5.25 -17.52 2.28
CA HIS A 180 -5.35 -18.48 3.37
C HIS A 180 -4.92 -17.88 4.72
N SER A 181 -3.85 -17.08 4.74
CA SER A 181 -3.34 -16.44 5.97
C SER A 181 -4.13 -15.19 6.38
N ALA A 182 -4.75 -14.47 5.44
CA ALA A 182 -5.52 -13.27 5.71
C ALA A 182 -6.82 -13.58 6.48
N LYS A 183 -7.02 -12.85 7.59
CA LYS A 183 -8.24 -12.92 8.41
C LYS A 183 -9.13 -11.68 8.24
N ASP A 184 -8.57 -10.61 7.71
CA ASP A 184 -9.22 -9.33 7.55
C ASP A 184 -9.50 -9.07 6.06
N PRO A 185 -10.76 -9.14 5.60
CA PRO A 185 -11.09 -8.87 4.21
C PRO A 185 -10.81 -7.42 3.81
N ASP A 186 -10.84 -6.46 4.76
CA ASP A 186 -10.62 -5.05 4.45
C ASP A 186 -9.17 -4.78 4.05
N LEU A 187 -8.21 -5.51 4.63
CA LEU A 187 -6.81 -5.43 4.24
C LEU A 187 -6.60 -5.86 2.78
N ILE A 188 -7.32 -6.89 2.33
CA ILE A 188 -7.24 -7.36 0.94
C ILE A 188 -8.01 -6.43 0.00
N ASN A 189 -9.15 -5.89 0.44
CA ASN A 189 -9.88 -4.87 -0.32
C ASN A 189 -9.02 -3.62 -0.55
N LEU A 190 -8.19 -3.21 0.42
CA LEU A 190 -7.23 -2.11 0.23
C LEU A 190 -6.18 -2.43 -0.84
N LEU A 191 -5.68 -3.67 -0.87
CA LEU A 191 -4.80 -4.13 -1.95
C LEU A 191 -5.52 -4.04 -3.30
N ILE A 192 -6.72 -4.60 -3.42
CA ILE A 192 -7.53 -4.56 -4.66
C ILE A 192 -7.77 -3.12 -5.11
N ALA A 193 -8.07 -2.21 -4.19
CA ALA A 193 -8.28 -0.80 -4.49
C ALA A 193 -7.01 -0.15 -5.06
N ALA A 194 -5.84 -0.47 -4.50
CA ALA A 194 -4.54 0.07 -4.92
C ALA A 194 -4.03 -0.49 -6.26
N LEU A 195 -4.50 -1.67 -6.69
CA LEU A 195 -4.09 -2.27 -7.96
C LEU A 195 -4.32 -1.30 -9.13
N ASN A 196 -3.29 -1.17 -9.96
CA ASN A 196 -3.30 -0.39 -11.20
C ASN A 196 -2.39 -1.08 -12.22
N ASN A 197 -2.49 -0.75 -13.51
CA ASN A 197 -1.67 -1.43 -14.54
C ASN A 197 -0.25 -0.86 -14.69
N SER A 198 0.15 0.13 -13.88
CA SER A 198 1.51 0.67 -13.88
C SER A 198 2.39 -0.07 -12.87
N CYS A 199 3.71 0.09 -12.98
CA CYS A 199 4.62 -0.36 -11.93
C CYS A 199 4.56 0.62 -10.75
N SER A 200 4.56 0.09 -9.53
CA SER A 200 4.79 0.89 -8.32
C SER A 200 6.13 1.62 -8.40
N GLU A 201 6.19 2.85 -7.90
CA GLU A 201 7.41 3.67 -7.85
C GLU A 201 8.57 3.02 -7.07
N TRP A 202 8.25 2.04 -6.22
CA TRP A 202 9.21 1.32 -5.38
C TRP A 202 9.84 0.10 -6.07
N CYS A 203 9.48 -0.16 -7.32
CA CYS A 203 9.89 -1.32 -8.11
C CYS A 203 10.41 -0.90 -9.49
N ASP A 204 11.45 -1.57 -9.98
CA ASP A 204 12.05 -1.32 -11.30
C ASP A 204 11.81 -2.52 -12.26
N GLY A 205 10.71 -3.26 -12.05
CA GLY A 205 10.45 -4.56 -12.67
C GLY A 205 9.56 -4.50 -13.93
N PRO A 206 9.50 -5.60 -14.71
CA PRO A 206 8.59 -5.71 -15.83
C PRO A 206 7.13 -5.67 -15.35
N VAL A 207 6.30 -4.89 -16.02
CA VAL A 207 4.87 -4.77 -15.73
C VAL A 207 4.13 -5.98 -16.30
N ILE A 208 3.36 -6.67 -15.46
CA ILE A 208 2.47 -7.74 -15.90
C ILE A 208 1.45 -7.17 -16.90
N SER A 209 1.36 -7.77 -18.09
CA SER A 209 0.31 -7.40 -19.05
C SER A 209 -1.08 -7.71 -18.48
N ASN A 210 -2.01 -6.76 -18.60
CA ASN A 210 -3.36 -6.86 -18.04
C ASN A 210 -3.37 -7.23 -16.54
N LYS A 211 -2.43 -6.65 -15.78
CA LYS A 211 -2.16 -6.96 -14.37
C LYS A 211 -3.43 -6.95 -13.53
N VAL A 212 -4.21 -5.86 -13.60
CA VAL A 212 -5.39 -5.69 -12.74
C VAL A 212 -6.34 -6.88 -12.91
N ASN A 213 -6.75 -7.21 -14.13
CA ASN A 213 -7.68 -8.31 -14.38
C ASN A 213 -7.10 -9.67 -13.98
N ARG A 214 -5.82 -9.91 -14.30
CA ARG A 214 -5.17 -11.18 -13.96
C ARG A 214 -5.13 -11.41 -12.45
N ILE A 215 -4.78 -10.38 -11.68
CA ILE A 215 -4.71 -10.47 -10.21
C ILE A 215 -6.12 -10.58 -9.61
N THR A 216 -7.09 -9.80 -10.09
CA THR A 216 -8.46 -9.88 -9.59
C THR A 216 -9.13 -11.22 -9.89
N ASP A 217 -8.89 -11.81 -11.07
CA ASP A 217 -9.37 -13.15 -11.41
C ASP A 217 -8.84 -14.20 -10.43
N LEU A 218 -7.53 -14.18 -10.18
CA LEU A 218 -6.91 -15.12 -9.26
C LEU A 218 -7.40 -14.92 -7.83
N LEU A 219 -7.52 -13.67 -7.35
CA LEU A 219 -8.06 -13.37 -6.02
C LEU A 219 -9.50 -13.86 -5.86
N ALA A 220 -10.35 -13.63 -6.86
CA ALA A 220 -11.74 -14.08 -6.83
C ALA A 220 -11.83 -15.61 -6.78
N ASN A 221 -11.09 -16.29 -7.67
CA ASN A 221 -11.05 -17.76 -7.72
C ASN A 221 -10.56 -18.37 -6.41
N GLU A 222 -9.50 -17.80 -5.83
CA GLU A 222 -8.94 -18.28 -4.57
C GLU A 222 -9.95 -18.16 -3.43
N VAL A 223 -10.64 -17.02 -3.31
CA VAL A 223 -11.69 -16.81 -2.29
C VAL A 223 -12.85 -17.77 -2.49
N LEU A 224 -13.30 -17.99 -3.73
CA LEU A 224 -14.39 -18.91 -4.05
C LEU A 224 -14.02 -20.38 -3.75
N SER A 225 -12.73 -20.73 -3.81
CA SER A 225 -12.26 -22.08 -3.45
C SER A 225 -12.24 -22.36 -1.94
N LEU A 226 -12.36 -21.32 -1.09
CA LEU A 226 -12.32 -21.47 0.36
C LEU A 226 -13.50 -22.30 0.90
N PRO A 227 -13.33 -22.97 2.06
CA PRO A 227 -14.44 -23.60 2.79
C PRO A 227 -15.54 -22.60 3.15
N SER A 228 -16.80 -23.06 3.20
CA SER A 228 -18.01 -22.23 3.38
C SER A 228 -17.86 -21.11 4.43
N ASP A 229 -17.42 -21.42 5.65
CA ASP A 229 -17.31 -20.41 6.71
C ASP A 229 -16.27 -19.32 6.42
N ARG A 230 -15.13 -19.70 5.84
CA ARG A 230 -14.06 -18.77 5.44
C ARG A 230 -14.46 -17.99 4.19
N ARG A 231 -15.07 -18.65 3.21
CA ARG A 231 -15.61 -18.01 2.01
C ARG A 231 -16.63 -16.95 2.38
N MET A 232 -17.59 -17.26 3.25
CA MET A 232 -18.61 -16.31 3.71
C MET A 232 -18.00 -15.03 4.31
N GLN A 233 -16.91 -15.15 5.07
CA GLN A 233 -16.19 -14.00 5.66
C GLN A 233 -15.42 -13.20 4.61
N MET A 234 -14.76 -13.89 3.68
CA MET A 234 -13.90 -13.29 2.66
C MET A 234 -14.64 -12.88 1.39
N PHE A 235 -15.93 -13.20 1.25
CA PHE A 235 -16.66 -13.07 -0.02
C PHE A 235 -16.66 -11.66 -0.63
N VAL A 236 -16.64 -10.62 0.22
CA VAL A 236 -16.51 -9.23 -0.24
C VAL A 236 -15.23 -8.96 -1.03
N VAL A 237 -14.16 -9.73 -0.80
CA VAL A 237 -12.91 -9.68 -1.57
C VAL A 237 -13.13 -10.16 -3.00
N ALA A 238 -13.87 -11.27 -3.19
CA ALA A 238 -14.22 -11.76 -4.53
C ALA A 238 -15.07 -10.73 -5.27
N LEU A 239 -16.07 -10.13 -4.59
CA LEU A 239 -16.89 -9.08 -5.16
C LEU A 239 -16.06 -7.84 -5.55
N SER A 240 -15.21 -7.34 -4.66
CA SER A 240 -14.30 -6.23 -4.96
C SER A 240 -13.41 -6.52 -6.17
N ALA A 241 -12.90 -7.76 -6.28
CA ALA A 241 -12.04 -8.15 -7.38
C ALA A 241 -12.78 -8.11 -8.73
N LEU A 242 -13.98 -8.68 -8.80
CA LEU A 242 -14.84 -8.61 -10.00
C LEU A 242 -15.19 -7.16 -10.37
N LEU A 243 -15.48 -6.33 -9.36
CA LEU A 243 -15.87 -4.94 -9.54
C LEU A 243 -14.70 -3.99 -9.82
N LYS A 244 -13.47 -4.39 -9.52
CA LYS A 244 -12.23 -3.66 -9.87
C LYS A 244 -11.73 -3.98 -11.29
N SER A 245 -12.17 -5.11 -11.84
CA SER A 245 -11.77 -5.55 -13.18
C SER A 245 -12.24 -4.57 -14.26
N THR A 246 -11.55 -4.54 -15.39
CA THR A 246 -11.90 -3.70 -16.54
C THR A 246 -12.05 -4.57 -17.79
N PRO A 247 -13.27 -4.74 -18.36
CA PRO A 247 -14.54 -4.14 -17.94
C PRO A 247 -15.05 -4.69 -16.60
N GLN A 248 -15.88 -3.88 -15.93
CA GLN A 248 -16.44 -4.23 -14.62
C GLN A 248 -17.45 -5.38 -14.75
N ARG A 249 -17.32 -6.42 -13.92
CA ARG A 249 -18.12 -7.65 -14.01
C ARG A 249 -19.29 -7.66 -13.02
N VAL A 250 -20.16 -6.66 -13.11
CA VAL A 250 -21.29 -6.48 -12.18
C VAL A 250 -22.28 -7.64 -12.23
N GLN A 251 -22.62 -8.12 -13.43
CA GLN A 251 -23.59 -9.20 -13.61
C GLN A 251 -23.11 -10.51 -12.97
N GLU A 252 -21.82 -10.83 -13.12
CA GLU A 252 -21.19 -11.99 -12.51
C GLU A 252 -21.20 -11.87 -10.99
N ALA A 253 -20.83 -10.70 -10.45
CA ALA A 253 -20.87 -10.44 -9.01
C ALA A 253 -22.28 -10.65 -8.42
N LEU A 254 -23.33 -10.16 -9.10
CA LEU A 254 -24.72 -10.35 -8.67
C LEU A 254 -25.17 -11.82 -8.70
N ARG A 255 -24.78 -12.57 -9.73
CA ARG A 255 -25.04 -14.03 -9.79
C ARG A 255 -24.34 -14.77 -8.65
N LEU A 256 -23.08 -14.45 -8.38
CA LEU A 256 -22.35 -15.04 -7.25
C LEU A 256 -22.99 -14.70 -5.91
N VAL A 257 -23.47 -13.46 -5.70
CA VAL A 257 -24.22 -13.09 -4.49
C VAL A 257 -25.42 -14.01 -4.31
N ARG A 258 -26.20 -14.24 -5.37
CA ARG A 258 -27.38 -15.11 -5.34
C ARG A 258 -27.02 -16.55 -5.02
N GLU A 259 -26.04 -17.11 -5.71
CA GLU A 259 -25.57 -18.49 -5.54
C GLU A 259 -25.03 -18.71 -4.11
N ASN A 260 -24.13 -17.86 -3.66
CA ASN A 260 -23.53 -17.98 -2.33
C ASN A 260 -24.55 -17.72 -1.22
N THR A 261 -25.55 -16.87 -1.43
CA THR A 261 -26.64 -16.67 -0.45
C THR A 261 -27.51 -17.92 -0.33
N ASN A 262 -27.75 -18.64 -1.44
CA ASN A 262 -28.55 -19.85 -1.43
C ASN A 262 -27.86 -21.01 -0.67
N GLU A 263 -26.53 -21.04 -0.66
CA GLU A 263 -25.74 -22.01 0.11
C GLU A 263 -25.77 -21.76 1.62
N LEU A 264 -26.14 -20.55 2.07
CA LEU A 264 -26.16 -20.20 3.49
C LEU A 264 -27.39 -20.79 4.22
N PRO A 265 -27.26 -21.04 5.54
CA PRO A 265 -28.40 -21.29 6.43
C PRO A 265 -29.44 -20.18 6.33
N ILE A 266 -30.72 -20.54 6.41
CA ILE A 266 -31.85 -19.61 6.20
C ILE A 266 -31.72 -18.36 7.09
N GLU A 267 -31.35 -18.53 8.36
CA GLU A 267 -31.19 -17.41 9.31
C GLU A 267 -30.08 -16.41 8.94
N LYS A 268 -29.14 -16.78 8.07
CA LYS A 268 -28.03 -15.92 7.64
C LYS A 268 -28.27 -15.23 6.29
N ARG A 269 -29.20 -15.74 5.46
CA ARG A 269 -29.37 -15.32 4.07
C ARG A 269 -29.64 -13.83 3.94
N GLU A 270 -30.60 -13.30 4.68
CA GLU A 270 -30.99 -11.89 4.60
C GLU A 270 -29.83 -10.96 4.98
N ILE A 271 -29.16 -11.26 6.10
CA ILE A 271 -28.05 -10.45 6.64
C ILE A 271 -26.89 -10.38 5.63
N TYR A 272 -26.46 -11.53 5.10
CA TYR A 272 -25.33 -11.58 4.18
C TYR A 272 -25.70 -11.09 2.77
N SER A 273 -26.89 -11.41 2.27
CA SER A 273 -27.38 -10.87 1.00
C SER A 273 -27.39 -9.34 1.04
N ARG A 274 -27.93 -8.72 2.10
CA ARG A 274 -27.93 -7.26 2.25
C ARG A 274 -26.52 -6.70 2.34
N LYS A 275 -25.64 -7.32 3.14
CA LYS A 275 -24.22 -6.93 3.27
C LYS A 275 -23.51 -6.95 1.92
N TRP A 276 -23.66 -8.03 1.15
CA TRP A 276 -22.96 -8.20 -0.12
C TRP A 276 -23.52 -7.31 -1.23
N LEU A 277 -24.84 -7.13 -1.31
CA LEU A 277 -25.46 -6.20 -2.26
C LEU A 277 -25.07 -4.74 -1.95
N HIS A 278 -25.02 -4.37 -0.67
CA HIS A 278 -24.54 -3.05 -0.26
C HIS A 278 -23.07 -2.85 -0.65
N HIS A 279 -22.24 -3.90 -0.51
CA HIS A 279 -20.85 -3.86 -0.95
C HIS A 279 -20.75 -3.60 -2.46
N VAL A 280 -21.54 -4.31 -3.28
CA VAL A 280 -21.61 -4.09 -4.73
C VAL A 280 -22.04 -2.64 -5.04
N GLY A 281 -23.02 -2.12 -4.30
CA GLY A 281 -23.52 -0.75 -4.45
C GLY A 281 -22.49 0.36 -4.20
N PHE A 282 -21.37 0.09 -3.53
CA PHE A 282 -20.28 1.07 -3.41
C PHE A 282 -19.49 1.28 -4.70
N PHE A 283 -19.51 0.32 -5.63
CA PHE A 283 -18.69 0.35 -6.85
C PHE A 283 -19.48 0.75 -8.10
N VAL A 284 -20.81 0.70 -8.06
CA VAL A 284 -21.69 0.83 -9.22
C VAL A 284 -22.77 1.84 -8.90
N LYS A 285 -23.08 2.75 -9.83
CA LYS A 285 -24.19 3.70 -9.66
C LYS A 285 -25.52 2.94 -9.62
N GLU A 286 -26.48 3.48 -8.89
CA GLU A 286 -27.80 2.85 -8.70
C GLU A 286 -28.48 2.44 -10.01
N ALA A 287 -28.49 3.33 -11.02
CA ALA A 287 -29.12 3.06 -12.31
C ALA A 287 -28.45 1.89 -13.06
N GLU A 288 -27.11 1.89 -13.13
CA GLU A 288 -26.30 0.84 -13.76
C GLU A 288 -26.44 -0.49 -12.99
N LEU A 289 -26.54 -0.43 -11.67
CA LEU A 289 -26.70 -1.59 -10.81
C LEU A 289 -28.08 -2.26 -11.00
N PHE A 290 -29.15 -1.47 -11.09
CA PHE A 290 -30.50 -1.99 -11.35
C PHE A 290 -30.60 -2.61 -12.75
N ASP A 291 -30.02 -1.96 -13.76
CA ASP A 291 -29.92 -2.52 -15.11
C ASP A 291 -29.15 -3.85 -15.13
N ALA A 292 -27.99 -3.89 -14.48
CA ALA A 292 -27.20 -5.11 -14.34
C ALA A 292 -27.97 -6.20 -13.61
N ALA A 293 -28.80 -5.86 -12.63
CA ALA A 293 -29.65 -6.83 -11.94
C ALA A 293 -30.77 -7.37 -12.84
N LEU A 294 -31.40 -6.54 -13.67
CA LEU A 294 -32.38 -7.00 -14.67
C LEU A 294 -31.75 -7.96 -15.69
N SER A 295 -30.50 -7.69 -16.11
CA SER A 295 -29.75 -8.54 -17.05
C SER A 295 -29.49 -9.97 -16.54
N THR A 296 -29.63 -10.20 -15.23
CA THR A 296 -29.52 -11.56 -14.66
C THR A 296 -30.77 -12.40 -14.92
N TYR A 297 -31.86 -11.78 -15.37
CA TYR A 297 -33.20 -12.36 -15.55
C TYR A 297 -33.83 -12.95 -14.26
N ASP A 298 -33.19 -12.81 -13.09
CA ASP A 298 -33.75 -13.16 -11.79
C ASP A 298 -34.48 -11.95 -11.18
N LEU A 299 -35.79 -11.86 -11.42
CA LEU A 299 -36.63 -10.77 -10.91
C LEU A 299 -36.74 -10.71 -9.38
N HIS A 300 -36.36 -11.78 -8.67
CA HIS A 300 -36.27 -11.74 -7.22
C HIS A 300 -34.96 -11.08 -6.79
N LEU A 301 -33.83 -11.44 -7.40
CA LEU A 301 -32.56 -10.76 -7.20
C LEU A 301 -32.65 -9.27 -7.56
N THR A 302 -33.32 -8.93 -8.67
CA THR A 302 -33.55 -7.51 -9.05
C THR A 302 -34.30 -6.75 -7.95
N ALA A 303 -35.32 -7.35 -7.33
CA ALA A 303 -36.04 -6.72 -6.22
C ALA A 303 -35.13 -6.52 -4.99
N GLN A 304 -34.31 -7.51 -4.65
CA GLN A 304 -33.37 -7.41 -3.53
C GLN A 304 -32.31 -6.31 -3.77
N VAL A 305 -31.82 -6.20 -5.01
CA VAL A 305 -30.89 -5.13 -5.41
C VAL A 305 -31.54 -3.76 -5.26
N ALA A 306 -32.76 -3.59 -5.75
CA ALA A 306 -33.50 -2.33 -5.66
C ALA A 306 -33.77 -1.90 -4.22
N GLU A 307 -34.12 -2.86 -3.35
CA GLU A 307 -34.28 -2.60 -1.92
C GLU A 307 -32.95 -2.22 -1.27
N ALA A 308 -31.87 -2.94 -1.57
CA ALA A 308 -30.55 -2.66 -1.02
C ALA A 308 -29.96 -1.32 -1.49
N SER A 309 -30.36 -0.84 -2.67
CA SER A 309 -29.94 0.44 -3.22
C SER A 309 -30.85 1.62 -2.86
N ASN A 310 -31.88 1.40 -2.03
CA ASN A 310 -32.91 2.40 -1.66
C ASN A 310 -33.67 3.00 -2.85
N ARG A 311 -33.87 2.24 -3.93
CA ARG A 311 -34.67 2.67 -5.08
C ARG A 311 -36.14 2.82 -4.68
N ASP A 312 -36.86 3.80 -5.24
CA ASP A 312 -38.28 4.01 -4.91
C ASP A 312 -39.12 2.76 -5.28
N PRO A 313 -39.79 2.10 -4.31
CA PRO A 313 -40.70 0.98 -4.54
C PRO A 313 -41.77 1.24 -5.60
N LYS A 314 -42.21 2.48 -5.76
CA LYS A 314 -43.22 2.86 -6.76
C LYS A 314 -42.69 2.77 -8.19
N GLU A 315 -41.38 2.84 -8.39
CA GLU A 315 -40.77 2.70 -9.71
C GLU A 315 -40.57 1.23 -10.09
N TYR A 316 -39.95 0.44 -9.21
CA TYR A 316 -39.53 -0.91 -9.59
C TYR A 316 -40.59 -2.00 -9.34
N ILE A 317 -41.44 -1.88 -8.32
CA ILE A 317 -42.44 -2.92 -8.01
C ILE A 317 -43.45 -3.12 -9.16
N PRO A 318 -44.05 -2.05 -9.74
CA PRO A 318 -44.97 -2.22 -10.86
C PRO A 318 -44.30 -2.91 -12.05
N LEU A 319 -43.09 -2.45 -12.42
CA LEU A 319 -42.30 -3.02 -13.51
C LEU A 319 -42.04 -4.53 -13.29
N LEU A 320 -41.53 -4.92 -12.12
CA LEU A 320 -41.24 -6.33 -11.84
C LEU A 320 -42.51 -7.19 -11.82
N ASN A 321 -43.64 -6.65 -11.36
CA ASN A 321 -44.92 -7.35 -11.38
C ASN A 321 -45.49 -7.52 -12.79
N GLU A 322 -45.27 -6.56 -13.69
CA GLU A 322 -45.62 -6.71 -15.10
C GLU A 322 -44.75 -7.80 -15.76
N LEU A 323 -43.44 -7.76 -15.54
CA LEU A 323 -42.50 -8.75 -16.11
C LEU A 323 -42.79 -10.18 -15.63
N ARG A 324 -43.19 -10.37 -14.36
CA ARG A 324 -43.59 -11.69 -13.82
C ARG A 324 -44.78 -12.31 -14.56
N LYS A 325 -45.69 -11.48 -15.10
CA LYS A 325 -46.88 -11.96 -15.84
C LYS A 325 -46.59 -12.33 -17.29
N VAL A 326 -45.44 -11.93 -17.81
CA VAL A 326 -45.05 -12.23 -19.20
C VAL A 326 -44.68 -13.71 -19.29
N GLU A 327 -45.37 -14.43 -20.17
CA GLU A 327 -45.09 -15.81 -20.53
C GLU A 327 -45.02 -15.92 -22.07
N PRO A 328 -44.23 -16.84 -22.64
CA PRO A 328 -43.29 -17.77 -21.97
C PRO A 328 -42.01 -17.07 -21.47
N GLU A 329 -41.17 -17.78 -20.70
CA GLU A 329 -39.91 -17.24 -20.14
C GLU A 329 -39.01 -16.58 -21.19
N CYS A 330 -38.90 -17.14 -22.41
CA CYS A 330 -38.11 -16.53 -23.48
C CYS A 330 -38.65 -15.16 -23.91
N TYR A 331 -39.97 -14.98 -23.92
CA TYR A 331 -40.58 -13.68 -24.22
C TYR A 331 -40.41 -12.71 -23.05
N ARG A 332 -40.40 -13.19 -21.79
CA ARG A 332 -40.05 -12.37 -20.63
C ARG A 332 -38.62 -11.83 -20.73
N LYS A 333 -37.63 -12.68 -21.07
CA LYS A 333 -36.24 -12.26 -21.25
C LYS A 333 -36.11 -11.19 -22.33
N TYR A 334 -36.73 -11.40 -23.49
CA TYR A 334 -36.81 -10.39 -24.54
C TYR A 334 -37.43 -9.07 -24.05
N ARG A 335 -38.53 -9.12 -23.28
CA ARG A 335 -39.16 -7.93 -22.70
C ARG A 335 -38.26 -7.24 -21.68
N ILE A 336 -37.47 -7.98 -20.91
CA ILE A 336 -36.45 -7.41 -20.02
C ILE A 336 -35.39 -6.69 -20.83
N ASP A 337 -34.85 -7.30 -21.89
CA ASP A 337 -33.84 -6.67 -22.75
C ASP A 337 -34.36 -5.40 -23.44
N MET A 338 -35.65 -5.37 -23.82
CA MET A 338 -36.31 -4.16 -24.31
C MET A 338 -36.37 -3.03 -23.27
N VAL A 339 -36.68 -3.35 -22.00
CA VAL A 339 -36.75 -2.36 -20.91
C VAL A 339 -35.37 -1.77 -20.63
N ARG A 340 -34.32 -2.57 -20.80
CA ARG A 340 -32.92 -2.19 -20.61
C ARG A 340 -32.33 -1.41 -21.80
N GLU A 341 -33.10 -1.25 -22.89
CA GLU A 341 -32.66 -0.66 -24.16
C GLU A 341 -31.49 -1.41 -24.83
N ASP A 342 -31.30 -2.69 -24.51
CA ASP A 342 -30.09 -3.49 -24.77
C ASP A 342 -30.29 -4.51 -25.94
N TRP A 343 -31.11 -4.17 -26.94
CA TRP A 343 -31.66 -5.12 -27.94
C TRP A 343 -30.78 -5.40 -29.18
N ARG A 344 -29.45 -5.30 -29.09
CA ARG A 344 -28.58 -5.48 -30.26
C ARG A 344 -28.36 -6.92 -30.70
#